data_AF-A0A0T6S3I2-F1
#
_entry.id   AF-A0A0T6S3I2-F1
#
_cell.length_a   1.000
_cell.length_b   1.000
_cell.length_c   1.000
_cell.angle_alpha   90.00
_cell.angle_beta   90.00
_cell.angle_gamma   90.00
#
_symmetry.space_group_name_H-M   'P 1'
#
loop_
_entity.id
_entity.type
_entity.pdbx_description
1 polymer ?
#
loop_
_entity_poly.entity_id
_entity_poly.type
_entity_poly.pdbx_seq_one_letter_code
_entity_poly.pdbx_strand_id
1 'polypeptide(L)'
;MQTSIVGLSILWGLASFGVQGDFIESRDSVAPSWQAESRVEMEGYLIESLGEDRWLFDNGSESLLVSLPEGQWVPTGERLRVSGEPQQEQSGWLLQVEDISQVSV
;
A
#
# COMPACT_ATOMS: atom_id res chain seq x y z
N MET A 1 24.14 -17.29 -36.18
CA MET A 1 23.66 -16.16 -35.35
C MET A 1 22.33 -16.58 -34.78
N GLN A 2 22.28 -16.91 -33.49
CA GLN A 2 21.10 -17.49 -32.84
C GLN A 2 20.39 -16.40 -32.05
N THR A 3 19.26 -15.93 -32.58
CA THR A 3 18.35 -15.00 -31.92
C THR A 3 17.49 -15.77 -30.93
N SER A 4 17.79 -15.64 -29.64
CA SER A 4 16.92 -16.13 -28.58
C SER A 4 15.76 -15.14 -28.38
N ILE A 5 14.61 -15.47 -28.95
CA ILE A 5 13.33 -14.88 -28.55
C ILE A 5 12.98 -15.50 -27.19
N VAL A 6 13.23 -14.73 -26.12
CA VAL A 6 12.74 -15.08 -24.78
C VAL A 6 11.27 -14.67 -24.73
N GLY A 7 10.40 -15.62 -25.07
CA GLY A 7 8.95 -15.45 -25.04
C GLY A 7 8.45 -15.33 -23.59
N LEU A 8 7.89 -14.17 -23.26
CA LEU A 8 7.08 -13.90 -22.05
C LEU A 8 5.90 -14.88 -22.00
N SER A 9 6.08 -16.01 -21.32
CA SER A 9 5.12 -17.13 -21.34
C SER A 9 4.24 -17.23 -20.08
N ILE A 10 4.16 -16.19 -19.25
CA ILE A 10 3.35 -16.25 -18.00
C ILE A 10 2.08 -15.39 -18.07
N LEU A 11 1.59 -15.08 -19.27
CA LEU A 11 0.27 -14.43 -19.48
C LEU A 11 -0.81 -15.41 -19.96
N TRP A 12 -0.53 -16.71 -19.99
CA TRP A 12 -1.46 -17.75 -20.46
C TRP A 12 -2.17 -18.51 -19.32
N GLY A 13 -2.08 -18.03 -18.08
CA GLY A 13 -2.69 -18.68 -16.91
C GLY A 13 -3.99 -18.05 -16.39
N LEU A 14 -4.44 -16.92 -16.95
CA LEU A 14 -5.55 -16.12 -16.38
C LEU A 14 -6.90 -16.32 -17.09
N ALA A 15 -6.95 -17.06 -18.20
CA ALA A 15 -8.18 -17.21 -18.99
C ALA A 15 -9.15 -18.31 -18.48
N SER A 16 -8.80 -19.04 -17.41
CA SER A 16 -9.63 -20.15 -16.89
C SER A 16 -10.20 -19.91 -15.49
N PHE A 17 -10.16 -18.67 -14.97
CA PHE A 17 -10.92 -18.35 -13.77
C PHE A 17 -12.34 -18.00 -14.17
N GLY A 18 -13.15 -19.06 -14.22
CA GLY A 18 -14.60 -18.96 -14.28
C GLY A 18 -15.12 -18.09 -13.13
N VAL A 19 -16.17 -17.34 -13.46
CA VAL A 19 -17.01 -16.58 -12.56
C VAL A 19 -17.59 -17.52 -11.50
N GLN A 20 -16.88 -17.67 -10.38
CA GLN A 20 -17.44 -18.14 -9.12
C GLN A 20 -16.67 -17.44 -8.02
N GLY A 21 -17.38 -16.57 -7.31
CA GLY A 21 -16.85 -15.69 -6.28
C GLY A 21 -16.39 -16.43 -5.04
N ASP A 22 -15.26 -17.13 -5.17
CA ASP A 22 -14.36 -17.37 -4.05
C ASP A 22 -13.33 -16.24 -4.08
N PHE A 23 -13.64 -15.20 -3.31
CA PHE A 23 -12.64 -14.24 -2.85
C PHE A 23 -11.49 -15.07 -2.27
N ILE A 24 -10.35 -15.09 -2.95
CA ILE A 24 -9.13 -15.68 -2.38
C ILE A 24 -8.78 -14.78 -1.21
N GLU A 25 -9.21 -15.17 -0.03
CA GLU A 25 -8.80 -14.60 1.24
C GLU A 25 -7.27 -14.71 1.27
N SER A 26 -6.61 -13.59 0.97
CA SER A 26 -5.16 -13.53 0.87
C SER A 26 -4.58 -13.95 2.21
N ARG A 27 -3.85 -15.07 2.16
CA ARG A 27 -3.19 -15.73 3.28
C ARG A 27 -2.48 -14.73 4.19
N ASP A 28 -2.82 -14.83 5.48
CA ASP A 28 -2.19 -14.23 6.66
C ASP A 28 -1.85 -12.75 6.52
N SER A 29 -2.54 -11.89 7.26
CA SER A 29 -2.11 -10.50 7.46
C SER A 29 -0.68 -10.49 8.01
N VAL A 30 0.31 -10.37 7.12
CA VAL A 30 1.72 -10.34 7.50
C VAL A 30 1.94 -9.02 8.22
N ALA A 31 2.31 -9.16 9.48
CA ALA A 31 2.89 -8.12 10.31
C ALA A 31 3.91 -7.27 9.51
N PRO A 32 3.66 -5.97 9.29
CA PRO A 32 4.65 -5.13 8.65
C PRO A 32 5.87 -4.99 9.56
N SER A 33 7.05 -4.82 8.97
CA SER A 33 8.30 -4.73 9.74
C SER A 33 8.32 -3.56 10.73
N TRP A 34 7.53 -2.51 10.45
CA TRP A 34 7.39 -1.31 11.26
C TRP A 34 6.40 -1.44 12.43
N GLN A 35 5.69 -2.56 12.58
CA GLN A 35 4.64 -2.72 13.61
C GLN A 35 5.13 -2.57 15.06
N ALA A 36 6.41 -2.88 15.31
CA ALA A 36 7.00 -2.86 16.66
C ALA A 36 7.62 -1.49 17.00
N GLU A 37 7.60 -0.55 16.06
CA GLU A 37 8.15 0.78 16.26
C GLU A 37 7.17 1.66 17.01
N SER A 38 7.67 2.52 17.90
CA SER A 38 6.82 3.49 18.61
C SER A 38 6.41 4.65 17.70
N ARG A 39 7.17 4.91 16.63
CA ARG A 39 6.88 5.92 15.62
C ARG A 39 7.60 5.54 14.33
N VAL A 40 6.87 5.58 13.23
CA VAL A 40 7.36 5.25 11.89
C VAL A 40 7.45 6.53 11.08
N GLU A 41 8.52 6.70 10.31
CA GLU A 41 8.66 7.74 9.28
C GLU A 41 8.98 7.08 7.95
N MET A 42 8.21 7.40 6.90
CA MET A 42 8.43 6.84 5.57
C MET A 42 8.05 7.81 4.47
N GLU A 43 8.57 7.57 3.27
CA GLU A 43 8.25 8.33 2.07
C GLU A 43 7.52 7.46 1.05
N GLY A 44 6.64 8.07 0.26
CA GLY A 44 5.81 7.33 -0.69
C GLY A 44 4.74 8.19 -1.33
N TYR A 45 3.72 7.54 -1.87
CA TYR A 45 2.63 8.17 -2.60
C TYR A 45 1.28 7.68 -2.08
N LEU A 46 0.31 8.59 -1.97
CA LEU A 46 -1.09 8.20 -1.82
C LEU A 46 -1.63 7.71 -3.17
N ILE A 47 -2.14 6.49 -3.18
CA ILE A 47 -2.61 5.80 -4.39
C ILE A 47 -4.12 5.92 -4.54
N GLU A 48 -4.87 5.53 -3.51
CA GLU A 48 -6.33 5.45 -3.54
C GLU A 48 -6.94 5.83 -2.20
N SER A 49 -8.05 6.58 -2.22
CA SER A 49 -8.84 6.86 -1.03
C SER A 49 -9.84 5.74 -0.80
N LEU A 50 -9.87 5.21 0.42
CA LEU A 50 -10.78 4.14 0.84
C LEU A 50 -12.01 4.67 1.59
N GLY A 51 -12.11 6.00 1.76
CA GLY A 51 -13.12 6.66 2.58
C GLY A 51 -12.68 6.83 4.05
N GLU A 52 -13.42 7.64 4.81
CA GLU A 52 -13.18 7.86 6.26
C GLU A 52 -11.71 8.20 6.60
N ASP A 53 -11.10 9.09 5.80
CA ASP A 53 -9.69 9.51 5.93
C ASP A 53 -8.65 8.39 5.80
N ARG A 54 -9.07 7.21 5.35
CA ARG A 54 -8.20 6.07 5.04
C ARG A 54 -7.73 6.09 3.60
N TRP A 55 -6.47 5.75 3.43
CA TRP A 55 -5.82 5.72 2.12
C TRP A 55 -4.91 4.52 1.99
N LEU A 56 -4.75 4.09 0.74
CA LEU A 56 -3.66 3.20 0.35
C LEU A 56 -2.43 4.05 0.06
N PHE A 57 -1.34 3.77 0.76
CA PHE A 57 -0.05 4.43 0.62
C PHE A 57 0.99 3.44 0.11
N ASP A 58 1.71 3.79 -0.95
CA ASP A 58 2.80 2.99 -1.50
C ASP A 58 4.15 3.63 -1.17
N ASN A 59 4.98 2.94 -0.39
CA ASN A 59 6.34 3.39 -0.08
C ASN A 59 7.38 2.90 -1.10
N GLY A 60 6.93 2.22 -2.17
CA GLY A 60 7.76 1.65 -3.22
C GLY A 60 8.30 0.25 -2.93
N SER A 61 8.15 -0.25 -1.70
CA SER A 61 8.44 -1.64 -1.32
C SER A 61 7.16 -2.42 -1.03
N GLU A 62 6.17 -1.78 -0.43
CA GLU A 62 4.88 -2.35 -0.08
C GLU A 62 3.78 -1.27 -0.12
N SER A 63 2.54 -1.72 -0.28
CA SER A 63 1.36 -0.89 -0.08
C SER A 63 0.78 -1.13 1.30
N LEU A 64 0.54 -0.07 2.04
CA LEU A 64 0.00 -0.12 3.40
C LEU A 64 -1.21 0.80 3.57
N LEU A 65 -2.02 0.50 4.57
CA LEU A 65 -3.12 1.36 4.98
C LEU A 65 -2.59 2.48 5.86
N VAL A 66 -2.98 3.71 5.54
CA VAL A 66 -2.72 4.90 6.35
C VAL A 66 -4.04 5.60 6.67
N SER A 67 -4.14 6.16 7.87
CA SER A 67 -5.23 7.02 8.30
C SER A 67 -4.68 8.43 8.45
N LEU A 68 -5.21 9.37 7.69
CA LEU A 68 -4.80 10.76 7.75
C LEU A 68 -5.59 11.51 8.83
N PRO A 69 -5.05 12.59 9.41
CA PRO A 69 -5.82 13.45 10.30
C PRO A 69 -7.06 14.02 9.60
N GLU A 70 -8.19 14.08 10.30
CA GLU A 70 -9.44 14.63 9.75
C GLU A 70 -9.24 16.03 9.16
N GLY A 71 -9.73 16.24 7.93
CA GLY A 71 -9.65 17.54 7.25
C GLY A 71 -8.26 17.92 6.73
N GLN A 72 -7.27 17.04 6.85
CA GLN A 72 -5.96 17.24 6.24
C GLN A 72 -6.07 17.14 4.71
N TRP A 73 -5.79 18.25 4.03
CA TRP A 73 -5.65 18.22 2.57
C TRP A 73 -4.30 17.61 2.21
N VAL A 74 -4.31 16.66 1.28
CA VAL A 74 -3.10 15.99 0.80
C VAL A 74 -3.06 15.96 -0.73
N PRO A 75 -1.94 16.35 -1.34
CA PRO A 75 -1.79 16.27 -2.79
C PRO A 75 -1.65 14.81 -3.23
N THR A 76 -2.55 14.35 -4.09
CA THR A 76 -2.44 13.04 -4.73
C THR A 76 -1.45 13.09 -5.89
N GLY A 77 -0.69 12.01 -6.09
CA GLY A 77 0.31 11.91 -7.16
C GLY A 77 1.65 12.62 -6.87
N GLU A 78 1.81 13.20 -5.68
CA GLU A 78 3.09 13.76 -5.23
C GLU A 78 3.78 12.84 -4.23
N ARG A 79 5.10 12.97 -4.13
CA ARG A 79 5.89 12.24 -3.14
C ARG A 79 5.77 12.91 -1.79
N LEU A 80 5.35 12.13 -0.81
CA LEU A 80 5.04 12.59 0.54
C LEU A 80 5.94 11.88 1.53
N ARG A 81 6.27 12.57 2.61
CA ARG A 81 6.83 12.00 3.82
C ARG A 81 5.74 12.00 4.87
N VAL A 82 5.48 10.83 5.44
CA VAL A 82 4.50 10.63 6.50
C VAL A 82 5.20 10.14 7.76
N SER A 83 4.73 10.59 8.92
CA SER A 83 5.13 10.02 10.20
C SER A 83 3.93 9.76 11.08
N GLY A 84 3.98 8.70 11.87
CA GLY A 84 2.86 8.31 12.73
C GLY A 84 3.11 7.03 13.51
N GLU A 85 2.07 6.53 14.16
CA GLU A 85 2.13 5.36 15.03
C GLU A 85 1.47 4.13 14.38
N PRO A 86 2.05 2.93 14.50
CA PRO A 86 1.38 1.69 14.10
C PRO A 86 0.18 1.41 14.99
N GLN A 87 -0.95 1.10 14.37
CA GLN A 87 -2.17 0.65 15.06
C GLN A 87 -2.61 -0.71 14.53
N GLN A 88 -2.92 -1.61 15.45
CA GLN A 88 -3.47 -2.92 15.12
C GLN A 88 -5.00 -2.84 15.06
N GLU A 89 -5.57 -3.11 13.88
CA GLU A 89 -7.00 -3.25 13.65
C GLU A 89 -7.39 -4.72 13.49
N GLN A 90 -8.70 -5.01 13.49
CA GLN A 90 -9.21 -6.38 13.28
C GLN A 90 -8.79 -6.95 11.92
N SER A 91 -8.64 -6.09 10.92
CA SER A 91 -8.34 -6.47 9.53
C SER A 91 -6.84 -6.48 9.21
N GLY A 92 -5.98 -5.96 10.10
CA GLY A 92 -4.54 -5.83 9.85
C GLY A 92 -3.91 -4.64 10.56
N TRP A 93 -2.83 -4.12 10.00
CA TRP A 93 -2.12 -2.96 10.54
C TRP A 93 -2.46 -1.70 9.74
N LEU A 94 -2.62 -0.61 10.47
CA LEU A 94 -2.89 0.74 9.98
C LEU A 94 -1.80 1.66 10.53
N LEU A 95 -1.27 2.56 9.71
CA LEU A 95 -0.44 3.65 10.21
C LEU A 95 -1.33 4.87 10.47
N GLN A 96 -1.47 5.27 11.74
CA GLN A 96 -2.15 6.51 12.09
C GLN A 96 -1.19 7.67 11.89
N VAL A 97 -1.37 8.43 10.80
CA VAL A 97 -0.49 9.53 10.42
C VAL A 97 -0.74 10.71 11.35
N GLU A 98 0.35 11.28 11.87
CA GLU A 98 0.37 12.46 12.72
C GLU A 98 0.93 13.68 11.98
N ASP A 99 1.92 13.46 11.10
CA ASP A 99 2.56 14.51 10.31
C ASP A 99 2.69 14.06 8.86
N ILE A 100 2.44 14.99 7.94
CA ILE A 100 2.57 14.80 6.51
C ILE A 100 3.20 16.02 5.85
N SER A 101 4.21 15.79 5.02
CA SER A 101 4.90 16.85 4.29
C SER A 101 5.22 16.42 2.86
N GLN A 102 5.24 17.39 1.94
CA GLN A 102 5.71 17.17 0.57
C GLN A 102 7.24 17.07 0.56
N VAL A 103 7.75 16.09 -0.17
CA VAL A 103 9.19 15.97 -0.43
C VAL A 103 9.49 16.71 -1.72
N SER A 104 10.06 17.92 -1.61
CA SER A 104 10.56 18.66 -2.78
C SER A 104 11.73 17.91 -3.43
N VAL A 105 11.70 17.79 -4.76
CA VAL A 105 12.77 17.20 -5.58
C VAL A 105 13.81 18.25 -5.94
#